data_AF-A0A820GCE6-F1
#
_entry.id   AF-A0A820GCE6-F1
#
_cell.length_a   1.000
_cell.length_b   1.000
_cell.length_c   1.000
_cell.angle_alpha   90.00
_cell.angle_beta   90.00
_cell.angle_gamma   90.00
#
_symmetry.space_group_name_H-M   'P 1'
#
loop_
_entity.id
_entity.type
_entity.pdbx_description
1 polymer ?
#
loop_
_entity_poly.entity_id
_entity_poly.type
_entity_poly.pdbx_seq_one_letter_code
_entity_poly.pdbx_strand_id
1 'polypeptide(L)'
;PNMAQGFSSPKAVINVGDGFEYLKNHSQEFDVIITDSSDPEGPAESLFQESFYSLLKSALKPPHGIICCQGESIWLHLSLIKKIMTFARDIFPTVAYAFASTPTYPSGTIGFLICSLEKDKKLNEPVDEKIADQLDTRFYTADIHRAAFALPAFARKELNNTK
;
A
#
# COMPACT_ATOMS: atom_id res chain seq x y z
N PRO A 1 28.19 -0.60 -0.85
CA PRO A 1 26.88 0.04 -0.61
C PRO A 1 25.74 -0.99 -0.75
N ASN A 2 25.21 -1.50 0.37
CA ASN A 2 24.19 -2.57 0.34
C ASN A 2 22.78 -2.03 0.04
N MET A 3 22.50 -0.77 0.36
CA MET A 3 21.16 -0.17 0.26
C MET A 3 20.65 -0.04 -1.19
N ALA A 4 21.53 0.26 -2.14
CA ALA A 4 21.18 0.52 -3.54
C ALA A 4 21.35 -0.71 -4.47
N GLN A 5 21.58 -1.90 -3.90
CA GLN A 5 21.85 -3.11 -4.68
C GLN A 5 20.70 -3.46 -5.63
N GLY A 6 19.46 -3.11 -5.26
CA GLY A 6 18.28 -3.30 -6.10
C GLY A 6 18.35 -2.59 -7.46
N PHE A 7 19.04 -1.45 -7.56
CA PHE A 7 19.19 -0.70 -8.81
C PHE A 7 20.05 -1.41 -9.85
N SER A 8 20.86 -2.39 -9.44
CA SER A 8 21.69 -3.18 -10.36
C SER A 8 20.95 -4.38 -10.96
N SER A 9 19.69 -4.61 -10.58
CA SER A 9 18.88 -5.70 -11.13
C SER A 9 18.62 -5.46 -12.63
N PRO A 10 18.82 -6.44 -13.52
CA PRO A 10 18.49 -6.30 -14.94
C PRO A 10 16.98 -6.17 -15.18
N LYS A 11 16.16 -6.43 -14.16
CA LYS A 11 14.70 -6.23 -14.20
C LYS A 11 14.30 -4.78 -13.89
N ALA A 12 15.22 -3.95 -13.39
CA ALA A 12 14.92 -2.59 -12.98
C ALA A 12 15.02 -1.64 -14.18
N VAL A 13 13.97 -0.85 -14.39
CA VAL A 13 13.98 0.33 -15.28
C VAL A 13 13.80 1.55 -14.39
N ILE A 14 14.78 2.45 -14.39
CA ILE A 14 14.81 3.61 -13.49
C ILE A 14 14.38 4.86 -14.27
N ASN A 15 13.28 5.47 -13.83
CA ASN A 15 12.79 6.74 -14.35
C ASN A 15 12.92 7.81 -13.26
N VAL A 16 13.65 8.89 -13.54
CA VAL A 16 13.78 10.02 -12.62
C VAL A 16 12.74 11.07 -13.01
N GLY A 17 11.70 11.23 -12.18
CA GLY A 17 10.60 12.16 -12.44
C GLY A 17 9.51 12.07 -11.37
N ASP A 18 8.44 12.84 -11.55
CA ASP A 18 7.26 12.79 -10.69
C ASP A 18 6.41 11.55 -11.01
N GLY A 19 6.18 10.69 -10.02
CA GLY A 19 5.36 9.49 -10.16
C GLY A 19 3.89 9.79 -10.51
N PHE A 20 3.35 10.92 -10.06
CA PHE A 20 2.00 11.36 -10.42
C PHE A 20 1.88 11.64 -11.92
N GLU A 21 2.84 12.39 -12.49
CA GLU A 21 2.89 12.66 -13.93
C GLU A 21 3.19 11.40 -14.74
N TYR A 22 4.05 10.51 -14.21
CA TYR A 22 4.34 9.23 -14.83
C TYR A 22 3.05 8.42 -15.03
N LEU A 23 2.23 8.26 -13.99
CA LEU A 23 0.99 7.47 -14.06
C LEU A 23 -0.03 8.01 -15.09
N LYS A 24 -0.02 9.29 -15.43
CA LYS A 24 -0.96 9.85 -16.44
C LYS A 24 -0.78 9.23 -17.83
N ASN A 25 0.42 8.77 -18.14
CA ASN A 25 0.76 8.21 -19.46
C ASN A 25 0.75 6.68 -19.47
N HIS A 26 0.41 6.03 -18.36
CA HIS A 26 0.45 4.58 -18.20
C HIS A 26 -0.95 4.06 -17.84
N SER A 27 -1.47 3.11 -18.62
CA SER A 27 -2.77 2.50 -18.39
C SER A 27 -2.71 1.00 -18.60
N GLN A 28 -3.29 0.24 -17.65
CA GLN A 28 -3.34 -1.22 -17.68
C GLN A 28 -1.97 -1.89 -17.93
N GLU A 29 -0.93 -1.37 -17.27
CA GLU A 29 0.44 -1.79 -17.50
C GLU A 29 1.02 -2.61 -16.35
N PHE A 30 0.61 -2.31 -15.12
CA PHE A 30 1.22 -2.88 -13.92
C PHE A 30 0.29 -3.88 -13.23
N ASP A 31 0.83 -5.04 -12.86
CA ASP A 31 0.11 -6.01 -12.02
C ASP A 31 0.10 -5.55 -10.56
N VAL A 32 1.19 -4.91 -10.11
CA VAL A 32 1.34 -4.37 -8.76
C VAL A 32 1.96 -2.98 -8.83
N ILE A 33 1.44 -2.03 -8.05
CA ILE A 33 2.05 -0.71 -7.84
C ILE A 33 2.32 -0.51 -6.35
N ILE A 34 3.54 -0.11 -6.00
CA ILE A 34 3.93 0.23 -4.62
C ILE A 34 4.29 1.71 -4.56
N THR A 35 3.60 2.46 -3.71
CA THR A 35 3.91 3.87 -3.43
C THR A 35 4.65 3.95 -2.09
N ASP A 36 5.98 3.94 -2.17
CA ASP A 36 6.90 4.09 -1.04
C ASP A 36 7.31 5.56 -0.90
N SER A 37 6.45 6.36 -0.26
CA SER A 37 6.62 7.81 -0.11
C SER A 37 6.92 8.22 1.33
N SER A 38 7.45 9.44 1.49
CA SER A 38 7.50 10.12 2.78
C SER A 38 6.11 10.59 3.24
N ASP A 39 6.06 11.17 4.44
CA ASP A 39 4.90 11.84 5.04
C ASP A 39 4.24 12.84 4.07
N PRO A 40 2.93 13.12 4.20
CA PRO A 40 2.12 13.97 3.31
C PRO A 40 2.45 15.47 3.43
N GLU A 41 3.72 15.84 3.32
CA GLU A 41 4.19 17.20 3.31
C GLU A 41 4.92 17.51 1.99
N GLY A 42 4.75 18.74 1.50
CA GLY A 42 5.38 19.20 0.27
C GLY A 42 4.96 18.36 -0.95
N PRO A 43 5.92 17.83 -1.74
CA PRO A 43 5.61 17.15 -3.00
C PRO A 43 4.79 15.86 -2.84
N ALA A 44 4.76 15.27 -1.64
CA ALA A 44 4.04 14.01 -1.38
C ALA A 44 2.54 14.20 -1.13
N GLU A 45 2.05 15.44 -0.88
CA GLU A 45 0.64 15.69 -0.55
C GLU A 45 -0.32 15.17 -1.64
N SER A 46 0.07 15.30 -2.91
CA SER A 46 -0.72 14.82 -4.05
C SER A 46 -0.96 13.30 -4.03
N LEU A 47 -0.05 12.53 -3.40
CA LEU A 47 -0.11 11.07 -3.31
C LEU A 47 -1.20 10.57 -2.34
N PHE A 48 -1.78 11.46 -1.53
CA PHE A 48 -2.83 11.14 -0.56
C PHE A 48 -4.21 11.64 -1.00
N GLN A 49 -4.35 12.01 -2.29
CA GLN A 49 -5.59 12.52 -2.88
C GLN A 49 -6.31 11.45 -3.72
N GLU A 50 -7.63 11.61 -3.83
CA GLU A 50 -8.50 10.73 -4.63
C GLU A 50 -8.10 10.66 -6.12
N SER A 51 -7.63 11.79 -6.67
CA SER A 51 -7.12 11.89 -8.03
C SER A 51 -5.95 10.95 -8.28
N PHE A 52 -5.03 10.83 -7.33
CA PHE A 52 -3.90 9.90 -7.42
C PHE A 52 -4.35 8.44 -7.38
N TYR A 53 -5.29 8.10 -6.49
CA TYR A 53 -5.84 6.73 -6.44
C TYR A 53 -6.60 6.34 -7.72
N SER A 54 -7.22 7.32 -8.38
CA SER A 54 -7.84 7.11 -9.70
C SER A 54 -6.79 6.83 -10.79
N LEU A 55 -5.66 7.53 -10.76
CA LEU A 55 -4.52 7.25 -11.66
C LEU A 55 -3.92 5.87 -11.40
N LEU A 56 -3.72 5.51 -10.12
CA LEU A 56 -3.26 4.17 -9.72
C LEU A 56 -4.20 3.08 -10.26
N LYS A 57 -5.52 3.24 -10.11
CA LYS A 57 -6.51 2.31 -10.66
C LYS A 57 -6.39 2.17 -12.18
N SER A 58 -6.23 3.28 -12.90
CA SER A 58 -6.10 3.29 -14.37
C SER A 58 -4.84 2.58 -14.85
N ALA A 59 -3.73 2.74 -14.12
CA ALA A 59 -2.44 2.15 -14.46
C ALA A 59 -2.37 0.64 -14.18
N LEU A 60 -3.24 0.11 -13.32
CA LEU A 60 -3.29 -1.31 -12.98
C LEU A 60 -3.93 -2.17 -14.08
N LYS A 61 -3.35 -3.35 -14.30
CA LYS A 61 -3.91 -4.40 -15.16
C LYS A 61 -5.15 -5.04 -14.52
N PRO A 62 -6.31 -5.02 -15.19
CA PRO A 62 -7.47 -5.78 -14.74
C PRO A 62 -7.30 -7.30 -15.02
N PRO A 63 -8.03 -8.17 -14.31
CA PRO A 63 -8.93 -7.86 -13.20
C PRO A 63 -8.25 -7.94 -11.82
N HIS A 64 -6.95 -8.30 -11.78
CA HIS A 64 -6.27 -8.71 -10.54
C HIS A 64 -5.30 -7.67 -9.96
N GLY A 65 -5.15 -6.51 -10.58
CA GLY A 65 -4.19 -5.49 -10.16
C GLY A 65 -4.32 -5.08 -8.69
N ILE A 66 -3.20 -4.83 -8.02
CA ILE A 66 -3.12 -4.46 -6.60
C ILE A 66 -2.22 -3.23 -6.41
N ILE A 67 -2.63 -2.31 -5.54
CA ILE A 67 -1.75 -1.27 -5.01
C ILE A 67 -1.43 -1.49 -3.53
N CYS A 68 -0.24 -1.06 -3.12
CA CYS A 68 0.15 -0.92 -1.72
C CYS A 68 0.82 0.45 -1.54
N CYS A 69 0.18 1.36 -0.80
CA CYS A 69 0.73 2.67 -0.50
C CYS A 69 1.14 2.74 0.98
N GLN A 70 2.20 3.48 1.31
CA GLN A 70 2.42 3.94 2.68
C GLN A 70 1.11 4.58 3.18
N GLY A 71 0.69 4.22 4.38
CA GLY A 71 -0.63 4.54 4.92
C GLY A 71 -0.61 5.19 6.29
N GLU A 72 0.49 5.85 6.67
CA GLU A 72 0.63 6.54 7.96
C GLU A 72 0.40 5.67 9.21
N SER A 73 0.59 6.24 10.41
CA SER A 73 0.41 5.52 11.68
C SER A 73 -1.02 5.64 12.23
N ILE A 74 -1.68 4.52 12.56
CA ILE A 74 -3.00 4.50 13.25
C ILE A 74 -3.00 5.21 14.60
N TRP A 75 -1.84 5.40 15.23
CA TRP A 75 -1.71 6.08 16.52
C TRP A 75 -1.72 7.60 16.41
N LEU A 76 -1.39 8.13 15.22
CA LEU A 76 -1.21 9.56 14.99
C LEU A 76 -2.21 10.12 13.98
N HIS A 77 -2.49 9.35 12.92
CA HIS A 77 -3.11 9.85 11.69
C HIS A 77 -4.43 9.14 11.35
N LEU A 78 -5.13 8.60 12.34
CA LEU A 78 -6.35 7.81 12.13
C LEU A 78 -7.43 8.53 11.30
N SER A 79 -7.61 9.84 11.49
CA SER A 79 -8.55 10.66 10.71
C SER A 79 -8.19 10.74 9.23
N LEU A 80 -6.89 10.87 8.91
CA LEU A 80 -6.39 10.88 7.54
C LEU A 80 -6.57 9.50 6.90
N ILE A 81 -6.19 8.44 7.62
CA ILE A 81 -6.36 7.05 7.17
C ILE A 81 -7.83 6.78 6.83
N LYS A 82 -8.76 7.18 7.72
CA LYS A 82 -10.20 7.04 7.50
C LYS A 82 -10.68 7.79 6.25
N LYS A 83 -10.20 9.02 6.03
CA LYS A 83 -10.51 9.81 4.82
C LYS A 83 -10.06 9.07 3.57
N ILE A 84 -8.82 8.57 3.56
CA ILE A 84 -8.26 7.86 2.39
C ILE A 84 -9.00 6.56 2.12
N MET A 85 -9.20 5.75 3.15
CA MET A 85 -9.97 4.51 3.03
C MET A 85 -11.42 4.73 2.58
N THR A 86 -12.01 5.90 2.85
CA THR A 86 -13.37 6.22 2.41
C THR A 86 -13.40 6.38 0.89
N PHE A 87 -12.63 7.31 0.33
CA PHE A 87 -12.64 7.50 -1.13
C PHE A 87 -12.01 6.31 -1.87
N ALA A 88 -11.05 5.60 -1.27
CA ALA A 88 -10.46 4.43 -1.89
C ALA A 88 -11.50 3.32 -2.12
N ARG A 89 -12.53 3.20 -1.26
CA ARG A 89 -13.64 2.24 -1.46
C ARG A 89 -14.60 2.63 -2.59
N ASP A 90 -14.70 3.92 -2.89
CA ASP A 90 -15.45 4.39 -4.07
C ASP A 90 -14.70 4.06 -5.37
N ILE A 91 -13.36 3.92 -5.30
CA ILE A 91 -12.49 3.64 -6.43
C ILE A 91 -12.26 2.14 -6.62
N PHE A 92 -11.93 1.40 -5.56
CA PHE A 92 -11.51 0.00 -5.61
C PHE A 92 -12.56 -0.92 -4.97
N PRO A 93 -12.85 -2.08 -5.58
CA PRO A 93 -13.81 -3.03 -5.02
C PRO A 93 -13.34 -3.71 -3.73
N THR A 94 -12.03 -3.78 -3.48
CA THR A 94 -11.46 -4.29 -2.23
C THR A 94 -10.43 -3.31 -1.68
N VAL A 95 -10.59 -2.90 -0.43
CA VAL A 95 -9.69 -1.99 0.29
C VAL A 95 -9.43 -2.54 1.69
N ALA A 96 -8.16 -2.59 2.09
CA ALA A 96 -7.73 -3.01 3.41
C ALA A 96 -6.63 -2.11 3.95
N TYR A 97 -6.41 -2.20 5.26
CA TYR A 97 -5.33 -1.53 5.95
C TYR A 97 -4.56 -2.55 6.77
N ALA A 98 -3.24 -2.56 6.61
CA ALA A 98 -2.32 -3.34 7.41
C ALA A 98 -1.33 -2.40 8.10
N PHE A 99 -0.67 -2.86 9.16
CA PHE A 99 0.41 -2.10 9.79
C PHE A 99 1.53 -3.01 10.28
N ALA A 100 2.73 -2.44 10.44
CA ALA A 100 3.89 -3.13 10.97
C ALA A 100 4.60 -2.26 12.01
N SER A 101 5.39 -2.90 12.87
CA SER A 101 6.28 -2.19 13.79
C SER A 101 7.57 -1.80 13.09
N THR A 102 7.90 -0.53 13.20
CA THR A 102 9.13 0.08 12.66
C THR A 102 9.63 1.07 13.72
N PRO A 103 10.57 0.68 14.61
CA PRO A 103 10.91 1.46 15.81
C PRO A 103 11.37 2.90 15.54
N THR A 104 11.95 3.15 14.36
CA THR A 104 12.48 4.47 13.97
C THR A 104 11.44 5.39 13.36
N TYR A 105 10.21 4.92 13.09
CA TYR A 105 9.13 5.78 12.64
C TYR A 105 8.33 6.35 13.82
N PRO A 106 7.64 7.49 13.64
CA PRO A 106 6.79 8.06 14.67
C PRO A 106 5.81 7.03 15.25
N SER A 107 5.72 6.98 16.59
CA SER A 107 4.94 5.97 17.34
C SER A 107 5.36 4.51 17.14
N GLY A 108 6.52 4.25 16.53
CA GLY A 108 7.09 2.91 16.38
C GLY A 108 6.36 1.98 15.40
N THR A 109 5.47 2.51 14.56
CA THR A 109 4.67 1.73 13.60
C THR A 109 4.40 2.51 12.32
N ILE A 110 4.13 1.79 11.23
CA ILE A 110 3.62 2.36 9.98
C ILE A 110 2.52 1.51 9.38
N GLY A 111 1.59 2.17 8.70
CA GLY A 111 0.50 1.56 7.97
C GLY A 111 0.78 1.39 6.49
N PHE A 112 -0.07 0.56 5.89
CA PHE A 112 -0.13 0.32 4.46
C PHE A 112 -1.59 0.27 4.03
N LEU A 113 -1.93 1.11 3.05
CA LEU A 113 -3.22 1.11 2.38
C LEU A 113 -3.13 0.20 1.16
N ILE A 114 -3.93 -0.87 1.15
CA ILE A 114 -3.86 -1.92 0.14
C ILE A 114 -5.21 -1.98 -0.57
N CYS A 115 -5.21 -1.82 -1.89
CA CYS A 115 -6.44 -1.87 -2.70
C CYS A 115 -6.27 -2.83 -3.87
N SER A 116 -7.35 -3.51 -4.26
CA SER A 116 -7.36 -4.47 -5.37
C SER A 116 -8.51 -4.20 -6.33
N LEU A 117 -8.27 -4.47 -7.62
CA LEU A 117 -9.30 -4.53 -8.65
C LEU A 117 -10.17 -5.79 -8.56
N GLU A 118 -9.72 -6.81 -7.83
CA GLU A 118 -10.45 -8.06 -7.62
C GLU A 118 -11.41 -7.87 -6.43
N LYS A 119 -12.71 -8.05 -6.69
CA LYS A 119 -13.75 -7.96 -5.65
C LYS A 119 -13.62 -9.12 -4.66
N ASP A 120 -13.85 -8.84 -3.39
CA ASP A 120 -13.85 -9.82 -2.29
C ASP A 120 -12.48 -10.54 -2.11
N LYS A 121 -11.38 -9.91 -2.59
CA LYS A 121 -10.03 -10.44 -2.42
C LYS A 121 -9.66 -10.49 -0.94
N LYS A 122 -9.24 -11.66 -0.46
CA LYS A 122 -8.71 -11.83 0.90
C LYS A 122 -7.28 -11.28 0.99
N LEU A 123 -7.15 -9.97 1.12
CA LEU A 123 -5.84 -9.29 1.18
C LEU A 123 -5.01 -9.67 2.41
N ASN A 124 -5.63 -10.24 3.44
CA ASN A 124 -4.97 -10.71 4.66
C ASN A 124 -4.45 -12.14 4.56
N GLU A 125 -4.73 -12.85 3.46
CA GLU A 125 -4.25 -14.21 3.22
C GLU A 125 -3.21 -14.17 2.11
N PRO A 126 -1.96 -14.60 2.36
CA PRO A 126 -0.96 -14.69 1.30
C PRO A 126 -1.41 -15.73 0.27
N VAL A 127 -1.24 -15.42 -1.01
CA VAL A 127 -1.70 -16.29 -2.12
C VAL A 127 -1.00 -17.65 -2.09
N ASP A 128 0.27 -17.68 -1.68
CA ASP A 128 1.03 -18.91 -1.49
C ASP A 128 1.96 -18.76 -0.28
N GLU A 129 1.67 -19.50 0.78
CA GLU A 129 2.49 -19.54 1.99
C GLU A 129 3.90 -20.08 1.71
N LYS A 130 4.03 -21.02 0.75
CA LYS A 130 5.33 -21.61 0.42
C LYS A 130 6.27 -20.59 -0.21
N ILE A 131 5.72 -19.61 -0.93
CA ILE A 131 6.53 -18.50 -1.44
C ILE A 131 7.05 -17.67 -0.27
N ALA A 132 6.20 -17.36 0.72
CA ALA A 132 6.63 -16.61 1.89
C ALA A 132 7.79 -17.30 2.64
N ASP A 133 7.73 -18.62 2.79
CA ASP A 133 8.78 -19.42 3.45
C ASP A 133 10.07 -19.54 2.63
N GLN A 134 10.02 -19.28 1.32
CA GLN A 134 11.19 -19.29 0.44
C GLN A 134 11.91 -17.95 0.38
N LEU A 135 11.31 -16.88 0.91
CA LEU A 135 11.94 -15.56 0.96
C LEU A 135 12.97 -15.51 2.09
N ASP A 136 14.17 -15.02 1.78
CA ASP A 136 15.19 -14.71 2.78
C ASP A 136 14.86 -13.37 3.47
N THR A 137 13.84 -13.38 4.34
CA THR A 137 13.32 -12.19 5.02
C THR A 137 13.53 -12.24 6.53
N ARG A 138 13.84 -11.08 7.12
CA ARG A 138 14.02 -10.92 8.57
C ARG A 138 12.73 -10.60 9.34
N PHE A 139 11.66 -10.27 8.63
CA PHE A 139 10.41 -9.77 9.24
C PHE A 139 9.17 -10.42 8.63
N TYR A 140 9.03 -10.37 7.30
CA TYR A 140 7.86 -10.92 6.63
C TYR A 140 7.80 -12.45 6.77
N THR A 141 6.64 -12.96 7.14
CA THR A 141 6.24 -14.37 7.09
C THR A 141 4.74 -14.42 6.76
N ALA A 142 4.20 -15.59 6.41
CA ALA A 142 2.76 -15.75 6.20
C ALA A 142 1.93 -15.37 7.44
N ASP A 143 2.42 -15.71 8.64
CA ASP A 143 1.76 -15.37 9.91
C ASP A 143 1.83 -13.87 10.22
N ILE A 144 2.97 -13.24 9.99
CA ILE A 144 3.12 -11.79 10.15
C ILE A 144 2.24 -11.04 9.16
N HIS A 145 2.12 -11.53 7.92
CA HIS A 145 1.21 -10.97 6.94
C HIS A 145 -0.24 -10.97 7.46
N ARG A 146 -0.75 -12.09 7.96
CA ARG A 146 -2.11 -12.17 8.54
C ARG A 146 -2.27 -11.24 9.74
N ALA A 147 -1.30 -11.25 10.65
CA ALA A 147 -1.33 -10.46 11.87
C ALA A 147 -1.32 -8.95 11.59
N ALA A 148 -0.68 -8.50 10.50
CA ALA A 148 -0.62 -7.09 10.13
C ALA A 148 -1.99 -6.46 9.87
N PHE A 149 -3.01 -7.24 9.52
CA PHE A 149 -4.39 -6.78 9.32
C PHE A 149 -5.22 -6.80 10.61
N ALA A 150 -4.70 -7.33 11.72
CA ALA A 150 -5.39 -7.40 13.00
C ALA A 150 -5.26 -6.07 13.76
N LEU A 151 -6.18 -5.14 13.49
CA LEU A 151 -6.12 -3.79 14.07
C LEU A 151 -6.58 -3.74 15.53
N PRO A 152 -5.99 -2.84 16.36
CA PRO A 152 -6.51 -2.50 17.68
C PRO A 152 -7.99 -2.07 17.61
N ALA A 153 -8.73 -2.31 18.69
CA ALA A 153 -10.18 -2.10 18.70
C ALA A 153 -10.63 -0.68 18.32
N PHE A 154 -9.86 0.35 18.72
CA PHE A 154 -10.17 1.74 18.37
C PHE A 154 -10.05 1.99 16.86
N ALA A 155 -8.97 1.53 16.24
CA ALA A 155 -8.73 1.69 14.81
C ALA A 155 -9.74 0.88 14.00
N ARG A 156 -9.99 -0.37 14.40
CA ARG A 156 -11.00 -1.23 13.77
C ARG A 156 -12.39 -0.58 13.77
N LYS A 157 -12.79 0.06 14.88
CA LYS A 157 -14.07 0.76 14.99
C LYS A 157 -14.19 1.92 14.00
N GLU A 158 -13.11 2.67 13.79
CA GLU A 158 -13.13 3.83 12.88
C GLU A 158 -13.00 3.44 11.41
N LEU A 159 -12.22 2.39 11.11
CA LEU A 159 -11.87 2.01 9.73
C LEU A 159 -12.81 0.97 9.10
N ASN A 160 -13.58 0.19 9.90
CA ASN A 160 -14.55 -0.76 9.36
C ASN A 160 -15.95 -0.16 9.14
N ASN A 161 -16.25 1.01 9.73
CA ASN A 161 -17.58 1.66 9.66
C ASN A 161 -17.76 2.61 8.46
N THR A 162 -16.80 2.59 7.54
CA THR A 162 -16.82 3.34 6.29
C THR A 162 -17.42 2.44 5.21
N LYS A 163 -18.44 2.98 4.52
CA LYS A 163 -19.43 2.31 3.65
C LYS A 163 -18.89 1.20 2.75
#